data_AF-A0A8H3UYI8-F1
#
_entry.id   AF-A0A8H3UYI8-F1
#
_cell.length_a   1.000
_cell.length_b   1.000
_cell.length_c   1.000
_cell.angle_alpha   90.00
_cell.angle_beta   90.00
_cell.angle_gamma   90.00
#
_symmetry.space_group_name_H-M   'P 1'
#
loop_
_entity.id
_entity.type
_entity.pdbx_description
1 polymer ?
#
loop_
_entity_poly.entity_id
_entity_poly.type
_entity_poly.pdbx_seq_one_letter_code
_entity_poly.pdbx_strand_id
1 'polypeptide(L)'
;MLESSFHDPLSAQINTKTRSHHTVLNRLIISRLQLCLPPNTSGPEIYAGGIAQFAHIFLAFEEVWDELIGADAINKGLEETWEALEEQYPNGSAADLFSFLQTLRPQGLARTQRILVDSAYFHGMERANEVLNGLKKSKAVDEFVAHIRSEVHANPHLLVAYAWTLYMAVFSGGRWIRAQLHGAGKDFWTASTTAESAKTDDGEKASLEELREIEPLGLSLWFFEGEQDGEDIKAEFKRRLNEGEYILTPAQRDDIMLESQDIFDRFKAMVDDLDAAFQATCFDHAPLETPSTNGTAKVKTFEQKASEYLFDIPGYADAFLLLTNHIVLVPQLELIHEMYDNAVLAAFATPGYDGKSRGSDL
;
A
#
# COMPACT_ATOMS: atom_id res chain seq x y z
N MET A 1 16.14 -42.18 -2.30
CA MET A 1 16.92 -40.94 -2.45
C MET A 1 15.95 -39.81 -2.15
N LEU A 2 16.12 -39.18 -0.99
CA LEU A 2 15.33 -38.03 -0.59
C LEU A 2 15.96 -36.81 -1.28
N GLU A 3 15.39 -36.38 -2.40
CA GLU A 3 15.60 -35.02 -2.87
C GLU A 3 14.92 -34.09 -1.86
N SER A 4 15.65 -33.77 -0.79
CA SER A 4 15.40 -32.58 0.01
C SER A 4 15.67 -31.39 -0.90
N SER A 5 14.70 -31.00 -1.75
CA SER A 5 14.82 -29.75 -2.48
C SER A 5 14.76 -28.62 -1.45
N PHE A 6 15.93 -28.03 -1.20
CA PHE A 6 16.07 -26.78 -0.47
C PHE A 6 15.38 -25.68 -1.28
N HIS A 7 14.06 -25.60 -1.21
CA HIS A 7 13.34 -24.42 -1.66
C HIS A 7 13.51 -23.33 -0.61
N ASP A 8 13.75 -22.10 -1.07
CA ASP A 8 13.75 -20.93 -0.19
C ASP A 8 12.44 -20.87 0.61
N PRO A 9 12.45 -20.37 1.86
CA PRO A 9 11.22 -20.15 2.61
C PRO A 9 10.21 -19.34 1.78
N LEU A 10 8.91 -19.64 1.89
CA LEU A 10 7.87 -19.03 1.09
C LEU A 10 7.90 -17.49 1.19
N SER A 11 8.12 -16.99 2.41
CA SER A 11 8.34 -15.58 2.70
C SER A 11 9.46 -14.93 1.86
N ALA A 12 10.59 -15.63 1.69
CA ALA A 12 11.72 -15.16 0.90
C ALA A 12 11.40 -15.17 -0.61
N GLN A 13 10.63 -16.16 -1.06
CA GLN A 13 10.15 -16.23 -2.45
C GLN A 13 9.22 -15.04 -2.76
N ILE A 14 8.24 -14.76 -1.89
CA ILE A 14 7.32 -13.62 -2.06
C ILE A 14 8.11 -12.32 -2.16
N ASN A 15 9.01 -12.08 -1.20
CA ASN A 15 9.84 -10.87 -1.18
C ASN A 15 10.71 -10.72 -2.44
N THR A 16 11.23 -11.83 -2.97
CA THR A 16 12.05 -11.81 -4.19
C THR A 16 11.20 -11.49 -5.42
N LYS A 17 10.04 -12.13 -5.55
CA LYS A 17 9.13 -11.94 -6.68
C LYS A 17 8.46 -10.56 -6.69
N THR A 18 8.19 -9.99 -5.52
CA THR A 18 7.48 -8.71 -5.40
C THR A 18 8.40 -7.50 -5.27
N ARG A 19 9.73 -7.67 -5.23
CA ARG A 19 10.69 -6.59 -4.94
C ARG A 19 10.53 -5.33 -5.80
N SER A 20 10.40 -5.52 -7.12
CA SER A 20 10.22 -4.41 -8.07
C SER A 20 8.88 -3.70 -7.84
N HIS A 21 7.80 -4.48 -7.71
CA HIS A 21 6.45 -3.98 -7.46
C HIS A 21 6.38 -3.19 -6.13
N HIS A 22 6.97 -3.73 -5.06
CA HIS A 22 7.09 -3.05 -3.77
C HIS A 22 7.86 -1.73 -3.90
N THR A 23 8.96 -1.68 -4.64
CA THR A 23 9.75 -0.45 -4.81
C THR A 23 8.94 0.64 -5.52
N VAL A 24 8.17 0.27 -6.55
CA VAL A 24 7.29 1.19 -7.26
C VAL A 24 6.16 1.67 -6.35
N LEU A 25 5.43 0.76 -5.70
CA LEU A 25 4.33 1.12 -4.81
C LEU A 25 4.82 1.98 -3.64
N ASN A 26 5.92 1.61 -2.98
CA ASN A 26 6.47 2.37 -1.87
C ASN A 26 6.82 3.81 -2.28
N ARG A 27 7.37 4.02 -3.49
CA ARG A 27 7.64 5.37 -4.01
C ARG A 27 6.34 6.18 -4.15
N LEU A 28 5.28 5.55 -4.66
CA LEU A 28 3.97 6.20 -4.78
C LEU A 28 3.43 6.57 -3.40
N ILE A 29 3.38 5.63 -2.47
CA ILE A 29 2.87 5.84 -1.10
C ILE A 29 3.64 6.97 -0.39
N ILE A 30 4.98 6.95 -0.41
CA ILE A 30 5.80 7.99 0.22
C ILE A 30 5.47 9.37 -0.36
N SER A 31 5.39 9.48 -1.69
CA SER A 31 5.11 10.77 -2.32
C SER A 31 3.72 11.32 -1.98
N ARG A 32 2.69 10.46 -1.90
CA ARG A 32 1.32 10.88 -1.57
C ARG A 32 1.15 11.15 -0.08
N LEU A 33 1.85 10.41 0.80
CA LEU A 33 1.82 10.65 2.23
C LEU A 33 2.21 12.10 2.57
N GLN A 34 3.22 12.64 1.89
CA GLN A 34 3.65 14.03 2.09
C GLN A 34 2.55 15.04 1.69
N LEU A 35 1.77 14.73 0.66
CA LEU A 35 0.66 15.59 0.22
C LEU A 35 -0.49 15.63 1.23
N CYS A 36 -0.58 14.62 2.09
CA CYS A 36 -1.61 14.54 3.13
C CYS A 36 -1.21 15.19 4.45
N LEU A 37 0.00 15.76 4.56
CA LEU A 37 0.60 16.26 5.79
C LEU A 37 1.01 17.74 5.66
N PRO A 38 1.25 18.45 6.77
CA PRO A 38 1.83 19.79 6.73
C PRO A 38 3.18 19.81 5.99
N PRO A 39 3.47 20.88 5.24
CA PRO A 39 2.69 22.10 5.05
C PRO A 39 1.63 22.02 3.94
N ASN A 40 1.44 20.86 3.29
CA ASN A 40 0.58 20.74 2.12
C ASN A 40 -0.92 20.80 2.47
N THR A 41 -1.28 20.33 3.66
CA THR A 41 -2.64 20.40 4.20
C THR A 41 -2.63 20.94 5.63
N SER A 42 -3.78 21.48 6.06
CA SER A 42 -3.97 21.98 7.42
C SER A 42 -4.75 21.01 8.32
N GLY A 43 -5.18 19.87 7.79
CA GLY A 43 -6.03 18.91 8.49
C GLY A 43 -6.00 17.53 7.85
N PRO A 44 -6.58 16.53 8.54
CA PRO A 44 -6.39 15.11 8.23
C PRO A 44 -7.34 14.60 7.14
N GLU A 45 -8.20 15.43 6.57
CA GLU A 45 -9.26 15.00 5.64
C GLU A 45 -8.73 14.30 4.38
N ILE A 46 -7.58 14.75 3.84
CA ILE A 46 -6.97 14.12 2.66
C ILE A 46 -6.38 12.75 3.02
N TYR A 47 -5.73 12.65 4.19
CA TYR A 47 -5.27 11.36 4.73
C TYR A 47 -6.45 10.40 4.92
N ALA A 48 -7.55 10.88 5.51
CA ALA A 48 -8.76 10.10 5.76
C ALA A 48 -9.33 9.52 4.45
N GLY A 49 -9.44 10.35 3.41
CA GLY A 49 -9.89 9.92 2.08
C GLY A 49 -9.00 8.84 1.46
N GLY A 50 -7.67 8.99 1.57
CA GLY A 50 -6.72 8.03 1.04
C GLY A 50 -6.72 6.71 1.80
N ILE A 51 -6.61 6.76 3.14
CA ILE A 51 -6.54 5.54 3.96
C ILE A 51 -7.83 4.73 3.91
N ALA A 52 -8.99 5.38 3.71
CA ALA A 52 -10.26 4.70 3.52
C ALA A 52 -10.26 3.75 2.31
N GLN A 53 -9.54 4.06 1.22
CA GLN A 53 -9.44 3.16 0.08
C GLN A 53 -8.68 1.87 0.43
N PHE A 54 -7.55 2.00 1.15
CA PHE A 54 -6.79 0.85 1.64
C PHE A 54 -7.58 0.04 2.68
N ALA A 55 -8.36 0.72 3.52
CA ALA A 55 -9.20 0.08 4.53
C ALA A 55 -10.17 -0.95 3.92
N HIS A 56 -10.77 -0.66 2.76
CA HIS A 56 -11.65 -1.62 2.07
C HIS A 56 -10.97 -2.94 1.75
N ILE A 57 -9.68 -2.91 1.40
CA ILE A 57 -8.90 -4.12 1.07
C ILE A 57 -8.63 -4.95 2.33
N PHE A 58 -8.26 -4.30 3.43
CA PHE A 58 -8.09 -4.96 4.73
C PHE A 58 -9.40 -5.60 5.21
N LEU A 59 -10.51 -4.87 5.13
CA LEU A 59 -11.83 -5.36 5.54
C LEU A 59 -12.25 -6.56 4.68
N ALA A 60 -12.08 -6.49 3.36
CA ALA A 60 -12.47 -7.56 2.46
C ALA A 60 -11.68 -8.85 2.69
N PHE A 61 -10.35 -8.78 2.81
CA PHE A 61 -9.58 -10.01 3.00
C PHE A 61 -9.75 -10.61 4.40
N GLU A 62 -9.90 -9.78 5.44
CA GLU A 62 -10.15 -10.29 6.80
C GLU A 62 -11.56 -10.88 6.92
N GLU A 63 -12.56 -10.30 6.25
CA GLU A 63 -13.91 -10.87 6.14
C GLU A 63 -13.86 -12.25 5.46
N VAL A 64 -13.20 -12.37 4.30
CA VAL A 64 -13.06 -13.66 3.61
C VAL A 64 -12.29 -14.67 4.46
N TRP A 65 -11.27 -14.24 5.19
CA TRP A 65 -10.56 -15.12 6.12
C TRP A 65 -11.51 -15.64 7.20
N ASP A 66 -12.28 -14.75 7.85
CA ASP A 66 -13.25 -15.13 8.87
C ASP A 66 -14.35 -16.05 8.32
N GLU A 67 -14.79 -15.85 7.07
CA GLU A 67 -15.74 -16.74 6.39
C GLU A 67 -15.19 -18.14 6.17
N LEU A 68 -13.92 -18.27 5.78
CA LEU A 68 -13.26 -19.55 5.52
C LEU A 68 -12.93 -20.34 6.79
N ILE A 69 -12.63 -19.67 7.91
CA ILE A 69 -12.25 -20.34 9.18
C ILE A 69 -13.37 -20.37 10.22
N GLY A 70 -14.46 -19.65 9.99
CA GLY A 70 -15.57 -19.50 10.92
C GLY A 70 -16.53 -20.68 10.90
N ALA A 71 -17.28 -20.87 12.00
CA ALA A 71 -18.35 -21.88 12.09
C ALA A 71 -19.47 -21.67 11.05
N ASP A 72 -19.59 -20.44 10.53
CA ASP A 72 -20.54 -20.10 9.46
C ASP A 72 -20.15 -20.64 8.09
N ALA A 73 -18.94 -21.15 7.89
CA ALA A 73 -18.58 -21.84 6.65
C ALA A 73 -19.50 -23.05 6.40
N ILE A 74 -19.84 -23.78 7.47
CA ILE A 74 -20.77 -24.91 7.45
C ILE A 74 -22.22 -24.41 7.24
N ASN A 75 -22.61 -23.31 7.89
CA ASN A 75 -23.98 -22.78 7.79
C ASN A 75 -24.28 -22.08 6.46
N LYS A 76 -23.29 -21.52 5.76
CA LYS A 76 -23.42 -20.85 4.46
C LYS A 76 -23.43 -21.82 3.27
N GLY A 77 -23.39 -23.13 3.51
CA GLY A 77 -23.47 -24.14 2.45
C GLY A 77 -22.21 -24.23 1.59
N LEU A 78 -21.05 -23.83 2.12
CA LEU A 78 -19.77 -24.07 1.44
C LEU A 78 -19.42 -25.56 1.38
N GLU A 79 -20.24 -26.48 1.90
CA GLU A 79 -20.07 -27.96 1.88
C GLU A 79 -19.74 -28.50 0.48
N GLU A 80 -20.40 -27.98 -0.56
CA GLU A 80 -20.08 -28.29 -1.97
C GLU A 80 -18.70 -27.75 -2.39
N THR A 81 -18.27 -26.62 -1.81
CA THR A 81 -16.92 -26.07 -1.99
C THR A 81 -15.89 -26.94 -1.28
N TRP A 82 -16.18 -27.47 -0.09
CA TRP A 82 -15.29 -28.37 0.64
C TRP A 82 -15.08 -29.69 -0.11
N GLU A 83 -16.13 -30.31 -0.66
CA GLU A 83 -16.02 -31.51 -1.50
C GLU A 83 -15.24 -31.25 -2.80
N ALA A 84 -15.50 -30.12 -3.48
CA ALA A 84 -14.75 -29.73 -4.68
C ALA A 84 -13.26 -29.41 -4.37
N LEU A 85 -12.99 -28.82 -3.20
CA LEU A 85 -11.63 -28.57 -2.72
C LEU A 85 -10.94 -29.89 -2.34
N GLU A 86 -11.62 -30.89 -1.79
CA GLU A 86 -10.99 -32.20 -1.54
C GLU A 86 -10.48 -32.86 -2.83
N GLU A 87 -11.17 -32.69 -3.95
CA GLU A 87 -10.72 -33.19 -5.26
C GLU A 87 -9.50 -32.42 -5.80
N GLN A 88 -9.39 -31.12 -5.50
CA GLN A 88 -8.30 -30.25 -5.94
C GLN A 88 -7.01 -30.37 -5.09
N TYR A 89 -7.09 -30.95 -3.88
CA TYR A 89 -5.99 -31.06 -2.91
C TYR A 89 -5.68 -32.54 -2.53
N PRO A 90 -5.23 -33.40 -3.47
CA PRO A 90 -5.08 -34.84 -3.22
C PRO A 90 -3.88 -35.23 -2.31
N ASN A 91 -2.96 -34.31 -2.03
CA ASN A 91 -1.70 -34.59 -1.31
C ASN A 91 -1.64 -34.03 0.13
N GLY A 92 -2.68 -33.31 0.56
CA GLY A 92 -2.89 -32.84 1.94
C GLY A 92 -4.38 -32.59 2.10
N SER A 93 -4.99 -33.01 3.20
CA SER A 93 -6.44 -32.85 3.33
C SER A 93 -6.76 -31.35 3.31
N ALA A 94 -7.85 -30.93 2.66
CA ALA A 94 -8.31 -29.55 2.75
C ALA A 94 -8.34 -29.09 4.23
N ALA A 95 -8.72 -29.99 5.14
CA ALA A 95 -8.65 -29.78 6.58
C ALA A 95 -7.27 -29.35 7.12
N ASP A 96 -6.15 -29.89 6.60
CA ASP A 96 -4.80 -29.45 6.98
C ASP A 96 -4.52 -28.02 6.55
N LEU A 97 -4.94 -27.64 5.33
CA LEU A 97 -4.83 -26.26 4.84
C LEU A 97 -5.66 -25.31 5.70
N PHE A 98 -6.91 -25.65 6.01
CA PHE A 98 -7.76 -24.78 6.83
C PHE A 98 -7.27 -24.67 8.28
N SER A 99 -6.78 -25.78 8.85
CA SER A 99 -6.09 -25.76 10.15
C SER A 99 -4.85 -24.86 10.12
N PHE A 100 -4.06 -24.94 9.06
CA PHE A 100 -2.94 -24.03 8.84
C PHE A 100 -3.39 -22.57 8.73
N LEU A 101 -4.37 -22.25 7.90
CA LEU A 101 -4.87 -20.88 7.73
C LEU A 101 -5.50 -20.32 9.01
N GLN A 102 -6.17 -21.16 9.80
CA GLN A 102 -6.70 -20.79 11.11
C GLN A 102 -5.56 -20.47 12.09
N THR A 103 -4.55 -21.34 12.16
CA THR A 103 -3.41 -21.12 13.04
C THR A 103 -2.53 -19.99 12.54
N LEU A 104 -2.48 -19.68 11.25
CA LEU A 104 -1.61 -18.64 10.68
C LEU A 104 -1.92 -17.24 11.22
N ARG A 105 -3.14 -16.93 11.68
CA ARG A 105 -3.54 -15.61 12.18
C ARG A 105 -3.45 -15.52 13.72
N PRO A 106 -2.30 -15.15 14.32
CA PRO A 106 -2.21 -14.95 15.76
C PRO A 106 -3.13 -13.83 16.26
N GLN A 107 -3.49 -13.91 17.55
CA GLN A 107 -4.26 -12.88 18.22
C GLN A 107 -3.54 -11.52 18.09
N GLY A 108 -4.33 -10.46 17.85
CA GLY A 108 -3.81 -9.11 17.71
C GLY A 108 -3.21 -8.80 16.33
N LEU A 109 -3.18 -9.75 15.38
CA LEU A 109 -2.73 -9.47 14.01
C LEU A 109 -3.78 -8.71 13.20
N ALA A 110 -5.05 -9.13 13.30
CA ALA A 110 -6.18 -8.52 12.60
C ALA A 110 -6.24 -7.00 12.77
N ARG A 111 -6.51 -6.28 11.69
CA ARG A 111 -6.61 -4.81 11.63
C ARG A 111 -8.05 -4.31 11.50
N THR A 112 -9.03 -5.17 11.21
CA THR A 112 -10.44 -4.78 11.04
C THR A 112 -10.95 -3.88 12.17
N GLN A 113 -10.79 -4.28 13.43
CA GLN A 113 -11.29 -3.49 14.55
C GLN A 113 -10.62 -2.11 14.66
N ARG A 114 -9.32 -2.04 14.34
CA ARG A 114 -8.54 -0.78 14.33
C ARG A 114 -9.06 0.16 13.23
N ILE A 115 -9.23 -0.39 12.03
CA ILE A 115 -9.78 0.34 10.89
C ILE A 115 -11.19 0.86 11.18
N LEU A 116 -12.04 0.08 11.83
CA LEU A 116 -13.40 0.51 12.19
C LEU A 116 -13.39 1.67 13.19
N VAL A 117 -12.49 1.64 14.18
CA VAL A 117 -12.27 2.76 15.11
C VAL A 117 -11.78 4.00 14.37
N ASP A 118 -10.81 3.84 13.46
CA ASP A 118 -10.25 4.94 12.69
C ASP A 118 -11.30 5.57 11.77
N SER A 119 -12.10 4.73 11.12
CA SER A 119 -13.21 5.15 10.28
C SER A 119 -14.25 5.93 11.09
N ALA A 120 -14.64 5.45 12.27
CA ALA A 120 -15.59 6.14 13.14
C ALA A 120 -15.08 7.53 13.56
N TYR A 121 -13.78 7.68 13.83
CA TYR A 121 -13.16 8.97 14.13
C TYR A 121 -13.35 9.96 12.97
N PHE A 122 -12.98 9.58 11.74
CA PHE A 122 -13.07 10.48 10.59
C PHE A 122 -14.50 10.80 10.18
N HIS A 123 -15.44 9.87 10.31
CA HIS A 123 -16.87 10.16 10.07
C HIS A 123 -17.44 11.18 11.06
N GLY A 124 -16.84 11.28 12.26
CA GLY A 124 -17.19 12.32 13.25
C GLY A 124 -16.67 13.72 12.90
N MET A 125 -15.75 13.84 11.92
CA MET A 125 -15.18 15.12 11.50
C MET A 125 -15.86 15.62 10.22
N GLU A 126 -16.44 16.81 10.25
CA GLU A 126 -17.19 17.39 9.12
C GLU A 126 -16.38 17.40 7.81
N ARG A 127 -15.18 18.01 7.81
CA ARG A 127 -14.30 18.10 6.62
C ARG A 127 -13.85 16.74 6.10
N ALA A 128 -13.55 15.78 6.99
CA ALA A 128 -13.15 14.45 6.55
C ALA A 128 -14.34 13.69 5.97
N ASN A 129 -15.51 13.79 6.59
CA ASN A 129 -16.75 13.21 6.08
C ASN A 129 -17.15 13.80 4.72
N GLU A 130 -16.94 15.10 4.48
CA GLU A 130 -17.11 15.71 3.16
C GLU A 130 -16.20 15.07 2.10
N VAL A 131 -14.91 14.90 2.40
CA VAL A 131 -13.98 14.22 1.49
C VAL A 131 -14.39 12.78 1.24
N LEU A 132 -14.75 12.02 2.29
CA LEU A 132 -15.17 10.63 2.17
C LEU A 132 -16.43 10.47 1.30
N ASN A 133 -17.40 11.37 1.42
CA ASN A 133 -18.62 11.35 0.61
C ASN A 133 -18.40 11.90 -0.81
N GLY A 134 -17.48 12.85 -0.97
CA GLY A 134 -17.15 13.49 -2.24
C GLY A 134 -16.20 12.68 -3.12
N LEU A 135 -15.38 11.81 -2.53
CA LEU A 135 -14.54 10.88 -3.27
C LEU A 135 -15.42 9.89 -4.02
N LYS A 136 -15.37 9.96 -5.35
CA LYS A 136 -16.02 8.96 -6.19
C LYS A 136 -15.47 7.59 -5.83
N LYS A 137 -16.40 6.63 -5.69
CA LYS A 137 -16.06 5.22 -5.45
C LYS A 137 -15.03 4.75 -6.49
N SER A 138 -13.85 4.35 -6.02
CA SER A 138 -12.79 3.86 -6.90
C SER A 138 -13.22 2.54 -7.53
N LYS A 139 -13.19 2.50 -8.86
CA LYS A 139 -13.46 1.27 -9.61
C LYS A 139 -12.38 0.23 -9.33
N ALA A 140 -11.12 0.65 -9.20
CA ALA A 140 -10.03 -0.24 -8.82
C ALA A 140 -10.25 -0.88 -7.43
N VAL A 141 -10.77 -0.14 -6.45
CA VAL A 141 -11.14 -0.73 -5.14
C VAL A 141 -12.22 -1.79 -5.29
N ASP A 142 -13.30 -1.49 -6.03
CA ASP A 142 -14.39 -2.44 -6.24
C ASP A 142 -13.91 -3.73 -6.94
N GLU A 143 -13.11 -3.58 -7.98
CA GLU A 143 -12.52 -4.71 -8.70
C GLU A 143 -11.55 -5.51 -7.82
N PHE A 144 -10.79 -4.84 -6.96
CA PHE A 144 -9.88 -5.52 -6.03
C PHE A 144 -10.65 -6.29 -4.95
N VAL A 145 -11.66 -5.69 -4.32
CA VAL A 145 -12.51 -6.37 -3.33
C VAL A 145 -13.25 -7.56 -3.95
N ALA A 146 -13.78 -7.39 -5.17
CA ALA A 146 -14.43 -8.48 -5.89
C ALA A 146 -13.46 -9.63 -6.22
N HIS A 147 -12.24 -9.28 -6.64
CA HIS A 147 -11.18 -10.26 -6.90
C HIS A 147 -10.81 -11.04 -5.65
N ILE A 148 -10.57 -10.38 -4.52
CA ILE A 148 -10.28 -11.03 -3.23
C ILE A 148 -11.37 -12.05 -2.89
N ARG A 149 -12.63 -11.61 -2.95
CA ARG A 149 -13.77 -12.47 -2.63
C ARG A 149 -13.89 -13.64 -3.60
N SER A 150 -13.64 -13.45 -4.89
CA SER A 150 -13.74 -14.52 -5.88
C SER A 150 -12.59 -15.52 -5.77
N GLU A 151 -11.35 -15.05 -5.90
CA GLU A 151 -10.17 -15.90 -6.02
C GLU A 151 -9.84 -16.62 -4.73
N VAL A 152 -10.00 -15.98 -3.57
CA VAL A 152 -9.66 -16.60 -2.29
C VAL A 152 -10.69 -17.67 -1.91
N HIS A 153 -11.97 -17.50 -2.23
CA HIS A 153 -12.96 -18.57 -2.03
C HIS A 153 -12.70 -19.76 -2.95
N ALA A 154 -12.31 -19.51 -4.20
CA ALA A 154 -11.94 -20.58 -5.13
C ALA A 154 -10.61 -21.26 -4.75
N ASN A 155 -9.66 -20.49 -4.22
CA ASN A 155 -8.29 -20.91 -3.93
C ASN A 155 -7.86 -20.42 -2.53
N PRO A 156 -8.28 -21.10 -1.43
CA PRO A 156 -8.06 -20.61 -0.06
C PRO A 156 -6.59 -20.40 0.33
N HIS A 157 -5.66 -21.12 -0.30
CA HIS A 157 -4.22 -20.93 -0.07
C HIS A 157 -3.73 -19.53 -0.47
N LEU A 158 -4.44 -18.81 -1.35
CA LEU A 158 -4.14 -17.43 -1.72
C LEU A 158 -4.26 -16.45 -0.54
N LEU A 159 -4.98 -16.80 0.54
CA LEU A 159 -4.96 -16.00 1.78
C LEU A 159 -3.54 -15.71 2.28
N VAL A 160 -2.60 -16.63 2.05
CA VAL A 160 -1.20 -16.45 2.43
C VAL A 160 -0.57 -15.25 1.72
N ALA A 161 -0.90 -15.01 0.44
CA ALA A 161 -0.41 -13.87 -0.33
C ALA A 161 -0.90 -12.56 0.31
N TYR A 162 -2.19 -12.45 0.60
CA TYR A 162 -2.78 -11.28 1.27
C TYR A 162 -2.23 -11.08 2.67
N ALA A 163 -2.19 -12.14 3.49
CA ALA A 163 -1.65 -12.11 4.84
C ALA A 163 -0.22 -11.58 4.87
N TRP A 164 0.65 -12.12 4.01
CA TRP A 164 2.04 -11.70 3.95
C TRP A 164 2.16 -10.25 3.47
N THR A 165 1.55 -9.92 2.34
CA THR A 165 1.72 -8.60 1.70
C THR A 165 1.14 -7.47 2.55
N LEU A 166 -0.09 -7.60 3.05
CA LEU A 166 -0.77 -6.54 3.80
C LEU A 166 -0.18 -6.39 5.22
N TYR A 167 -0.06 -7.48 5.99
CA TYR A 167 0.44 -7.35 7.36
C TYR A 167 1.92 -6.99 7.40
N MET A 168 2.77 -7.54 6.52
CA MET A 168 4.19 -7.16 6.50
C MET A 168 4.40 -5.71 6.09
N ALA A 169 3.52 -5.12 5.27
CA ALA A 169 3.55 -3.70 4.97
C ALA A 169 3.34 -2.85 6.23
N VAL A 170 2.37 -3.20 7.08
CA VAL A 170 2.13 -2.49 8.35
C VAL A 170 3.29 -2.69 9.33
N PHE A 171 3.84 -3.90 9.47
CA PHE A 171 4.98 -4.13 10.36
C PHE A 171 6.29 -3.50 9.89
N SER A 172 6.54 -3.44 8.58
CA SER A 172 7.85 -3.05 8.05
C SER A 172 7.87 -1.56 7.65
N GLY A 173 6.87 -1.11 6.91
CA GLY A 173 6.73 0.28 6.48
C GLY A 173 5.87 1.13 7.43
N GLY A 174 4.92 0.51 8.13
CA GLY A 174 3.96 1.24 8.96
C GLY A 174 4.57 2.02 10.11
N ARG A 175 5.68 1.55 10.71
CA ARG A 175 6.40 2.33 11.74
C ARG A 175 7.03 3.62 11.20
N TRP A 176 7.54 3.59 9.97
CA TRP A 176 8.04 4.79 9.33
C TRP A 176 6.89 5.74 9.01
N ILE A 177 5.79 5.24 8.43
CA ILE A 177 4.57 6.02 8.17
C ILE A 177 4.08 6.67 9.46
N ARG A 178 3.95 5.90 10.55
CA ARG A 178 3.52 6.37 11.86
C ARG A 178 4.40 7.50 12.40
N ALA A 179 5.72 7.42 12.23
CA ALA A 179 6.62 8.50 12.63
C ALA A 179 6.37 9.78 11.82
N GLN A 180 6.10 9.67 10.51
CA GLN A 180 5.72 10.81 9.67
C GLN A 180 4.38 11.42 10.12
N LEU A 181 3.38 10.58 10.38
CA LEU A 181 2.06 11.00 10.85
C LEU A 181 2.14 11.71 12.21
N HIS A 182 2.99 11.22 13.11
CA HIS A 182 3.25 11.88 14.40
C HIS A 182 3.94 13.25 14.21
N GLY A 183 4.85 13.37 13.25
CA GLY A 183 5.50 14.63 12.92
C GLY A 183 4.55 15.75 12.49
N ALA A 184 3.31 15.43 12.09
CA ALA A 184 2.27 16.42 11.80
C ALA A 184 1.80 17.19 13.06
N GLY A 185 2.01 16.63 14.24
CA GLY A 185 1.57 17.19 15.51
C GLY A 185 0.10 16.88 15.85
N LYS A 186 -0.21 16.84 17.14
CA LYS A 186 -1.55 16.50 17.64
C LYS A 186 -2.64 17.48 17.19
N ASP A 187 -2.31 18.76 17.10
CA ASP A 187 -3.26 19.81 16.69
C ASP A 187 -3.76 19.60 15.27
N PHE A 188 -2.92 19.08 14.38
CA PHE A 188 -3.30 18.71 13.01
C PHE A 188 -4.42 17.67 13.01
N TRP A 189 -4.26 16.60 13.80
CA TRP A 189 -5.22 15.50 13.86
C TRP A 189 -6.53 15.85 14.56
N THR A 190 -6.49 16.77 15.52
CA THR A 190 -7.68 17.26 16.25
C THR A 190 -8.41 18.40 15.54
N ALA A 191 -7.87 18.91 14.43
CA ALA A 191 -8.34 20.11 13.75
C ALA A 191 -8.51 21.33 14.71
N SER A 192 -7.69 21.39 15.76
CA SER A 192 -7.76 22.47 16.74
C SER A 192 -7.13 23.75 16.18
N THR A 193 -7.86 24.86 16.23
CA THR A 193 -7.36 26.19 15.81
C THR A 193 -6.38 26.80 16.81
N THR A 194 -6.22 26.22 18.00
CA THR A 194 -5.20 26.65 18.97
C THR A 194 -3.89 25.93 18.68
N ALA A 195 -3.26 26.28 17.57
CA ALA A 195 -1.94 25.78 17.22
C ALA A 195 -0.91 26.29 18.22
N GLU A 196 -0.62 25.50 19.26
CA GLU A 196 0.63 25.66 19.98
C GLU A 196 1.67 24.88 19.18
N SER A 197 2.54 25.60 18.48
CA SER A 197 3.64 25.01 17.73
C SER A 197 4.46 24.15 18.70
N ALA A 198 4.26 22.83 18.66
CA ALA A 198 5.12 21.89 19.33
C ALA A 198 6.51 22.06 18.70
N LYS A 199 7.39 22.76 19.43
CA LYS A 199 8.81 22.75 19.13
C LYS A 199 9.29 21.33 19.42
N THR A 200 9.50 20.55 18.38
CA THR A 200 10.28 19.33 18.51
C THR A 200 11.73 19.73 18.72
N ASP A 201 12.29 19.31 19.85
CA ASP A 201 13.72 19.37 20.12
C ASP A 201 14.40 18.46 19.08
N ASP A 202 15.29 19.05 18.28
CA ASP A 202 15.88 18.41 17.11
C ASP A 202 16.89 17.33 17.55
N GLY A 203 16.43 16.08 17.70
CA GLY A 203 17.32 14.92 17.71
C GLY A 203 16.84 13.66 18.41
N GLU A 204 15.83 13.72 19.28
CA GLU A 204 15.40 12.55 20.04
C GLU A 204 14.22 11.85 19.36
N LYS A 205 14.35 10.53 19.15
CA LYS A 205 13.30 9.72 18.55
C LYS A 205 12.17 9.55 19.56
N ALA A 206 10.96 9.96 19.19
CA ALA A 206 9.78 9.83 20.05
C ALA A 206 9.63 8.39 20.60
N SER A 207 9.38 8.31 21.91
CA SER A 207 9.04 7.08 22.62
C SER A 207 7.73 6.48 22.09
N LEU A 208 7.50 5.19 22.36
CA LEU A 208 6.26 4.54 21.95
C LEU A 208 5.04 5.17 22.63
N GLU A 209 5.19 5.59 23.88
CA GLU A 209 4.18 6.27 24.68
C GLU A 209 3.76 7.60 24.05
N GLU A 210 4.73 8.41 23.61
CA GLU A 210 4.46 9.67 22.88
C GLU A 210 3.78 9.40 21.54
N LEU A 211 4.24 8.40 20.78
CA LEU A 211 3.59 8.01 19.54
C LEU A 211 2.13 7.60 19.76
N ARG A 212 1.78 6.96 20.88
CA ARG A 212 0.40 6.52 21.16
C ARG A 212 -0.57 7.67 21.42
N GLU A 213 -0.11 8.91 21.63
CA GLU A 213 -1.01 10.04 21.85
C GLU A 213 -1.92 10.34 20.65
N ILE A 214 -1.46 10.01 19.44
CA ILE A 214 -2.22 10.21 18.19
C ILE A 214 -2.99 8.95 17.74
N GLU A 215 -2.75 7.80 18.39
CA GLU A 215 -3.43 6.54 18.08
C GLU A 215 -4.97 6.65 18.04
N PRO A 216 -5.66 7.30 19.00
CA PRO A 216 -7.12 7.40 18.96
C PRO A 216 -7.63 8.41 17.93
N LEU A 217 -6.74 9.12 17.21
CA LEU A 217 -7.08 10.17 16.26
C LEU A 217 -7.14 9.67 14.81
N GLY A 218 -7.70 8.47 14.62
CA GLY A 218 -7.84 7.85 13.30
C GLY A 218 -6.59 7.15 12.78
N LEU A 219 -5.65 6.80 13.67
CA LEU A 219 -4.35 6.23 13.32
C LEU A 219 -4.09 4.84 13.90
N SER A 220 -5.09 4.22 14.52
CA SER A 220 -4.94 2.97 15.26
C SER A 220 -4.52 1.78 14.39
N LEU A 221 -4.76 1.81 13.06
CA LEU A 221 -4.24 0.85 12.08
C LEU A 221 -2.72 0.62 12.24
N TRP A 222 -1.97 1.68 12.54
CA TRP A 222 -0.51 1.67 12.61
C TRP A 222 0.05 1.24 13.98
N PHE A 223 -0.82 0.90 14.92
CA PHE A 223 -0.44 0.49 16.27
C PHE A 223 -0.84 -0.95 16.54
N PHE A 224 0.05 -1.67 17.21
CA PHE A 224 -0.24 -3.01 17.73
C PHE A 224 -0.38 -2.95 19.25
N GLU A 225 -1.08 -3.92 19.82
CA GLU A 225 -1.25 -4.02 21.27
C GLU A 225 0.02 -4.55 21.94
N GLY A 226 0.17 -4.22 23.22
CA GLY A 226 1.29 -4.68 24.03
C GLY A 226 2.54 -3.80 23.97
N GLU A 227 3.51 -4.17 24.78
CA GLU A 227 4.76 -3.42 25.01
C GLU A 227 5.77 -3.58 23.87
N GLN A 228 5.63 -4.65 23.06
CA GLN A 228 6.53 -4.96 21.95
C GLN A 228 6.08 -4.36 20.62
N ASP A 229 4.99 -3.56 20.62
CA ASP A 229 4.45 -2.89 19.42
C ASP A 229 4.31 -3.86 18.22
N GLY A 230 3.86 -5.08 18.53
CA GLY A 230 3.57 -6.13 17.56
C GLY A 230 4.78 -6.89 17.01
N GLU A 231 6.01 -6.66 17.47
CA GLU A 231 7.16 -7.47 17.05
C GLU A 231 7.02 -8.94 17.46
N ASP A 232 6.40 -9.21 18.60
CA ASP A 232 6.01 -10.54 19.05
C ASP A 232 4.96 -11.19 18.13
N ILE A 233 3.92 -10.43 17.75
CA ILE A 233 2.87 -10.88 16.82
C ILE A 233 3.47 -11.19 15.44
N LYS A 234 4.36 -10.32 14.95
CA LYS A 234 5.09 -10.50 13.68
C LYS A 234 5.98 -11.73 13.70
N ALA A 235 6.73 -11.94 14.78
CA ALA A 235 7.59 -13.11 14.94
C ALA A 235 6.76 -14.40 14.95
N GLU A 236 5.64 -14.39 15.66
CA GLU A 236 4.72 -15.53 15.76
C GLU A 236 4.05 -15.84 14.40
N PHE A 237 3.60 -14.82 13.67
CA PHE A 237 3.08 -14.98 12.30
C PHE A 237 4.11 -15.63 11.38
N LYS A 238 5.35 -15.13 11.38
CA LYS A 238 6.45 -15.69 10.56
C LYS A 238 6.77 -17.13 10.95
N ARG A 239 6.78 -17.44 12.25
CA ARG A 239 7.00 -18.80 12.76
C ARG A 239 5.92 -19.75 12.25
N ARG A 240 4.64 -19.39 12.40
CA ARG A 240 3.49 -20.17 11.92
C ARG A 240 3.52 -20.39 10.42
N LEU A 241 3.90 -19.37 9.64
CA LEU A 241 4.06 -19.51 8.19
C LEU A 241 5.15 -20.53 7.83
N ASN A 242 6.34 -20.39 8.41
CA ASN A 242 7.45 -21.31 8.15
C ASN A 242 7.14 -22.75 8.60
N GLU A 243 6.38 -22.91 9.68
CA GLU A 243 5.93 -24.22 10.16
C GLU A 243 4.78 -24.80 9.35
N GLY A 244 4.00 -24.01 8.62
CA GLY A 244 2.85 -24.52 7.85
C GLY A 244 3.11 -24.62 6.35
N GLU A 245 4.16 -23.98 5.81
CA GLU A 245 4.37 -23.89 4.36
C GLU A 245 4.63 -25.24 3.67
N TYR A 246 4.92 -26.31 4.41
CA TYR A 246 5.05 -27.66 3.85
C TYR A 246 3.70 -28.28 3.45
N ILE A 247 2.59 -27.73 3.94
CA ILE A 247 1.24 -28.14 3.57
C ILE A 247 0.93 -27.71 2.12
N LEU A 248 1.62 -26.66 1.65
CA LEU A 248 1.43 -26.10 0.32
C LEU A 248 2.19 -26.91 -0.73
N THR A 249 1.49 -27.30 -1.79
CA THR A 249 2.11 -27.91 -2.97
C THR A 249 2.96 -26.87 -3.73
N PRO A 250 3.92 -27.31 -4.57
CA PRO A 250 4.69 -26.39 -5.42
C PRO A 250 3.80 -25.48 -6.29
N ALA A 251 2.73 -26.02 -6.87
CA ALA A 251 1.79 -25.24 -7.68
C ALA A 251 1.10 -24.13 -6.86
N GLN A 252 0.64 -24.44 -5.65
CA GLN A 252 0.03 -23.45 -4.75
C GLN A 252 1.02 -22.37 -4.31
N ARG A 253 2.30 -22.72 -4.14
CA ARG A 253 3.34 -21.73 -3.86
C ARG A 253 3.53 -20.79 -5.06
N ASP A 254 3.51 -21.32 -6.28
CA ASP A 254 3.57 -20.51 -7.50
C ASP A 254 2.34 -19.58 -7.62
N ASP A 255 1.14 -20.09 -7.32
CA ASP A 255 -0.10 -19.31 -7.29
C ASP A 255 0.00 -18.15 -6.26
N ILE A 256 0.51 -18.42 -5.05
CA ILE A 256 0.76 -17.38 -4.03
C ILE A 256 1.75 -16.34 -4.54
N MET A 257 2.78 -16.73 -5.31
CA MET A 257 3.73 -15.76 -5.87
C MET A 257 3.08 -14.84 -6.90
N LEU A 258 2.29 -15.41 -7.80
CA LEU A 258 1.58 -14.66 -8.84
C LEU A 258 0.56 -13.71 -8.22
N GLU A 259 -0.24 -14.20 -7.29
CA GLU A 259 -1.22 -13.39 -6.56
C GLU A 259 -0.55 -12.28 -5.76
N SER A 260 0.61 -12.56 -5.14
CA SER A 260 1.37 -11.53 -4.43
C SER A 260 1.82 -10.39 -5.35
N GLN A 261 2.17 -10.68 -6.61
CA GLN A 261 2.50 -9.63 -7.59
C GLN A 261 1.25 -8.84 -7.99
N ASP A 262 0.15 -9.54 -8.29
CA ASP A 262 -1.13 -8.93 -8.67
C ASP A 262 -1.67 -7.99 -7.58
N ILE A 263 -1.51 -8.36 -6.30
CA ILE A 263 -1.85 -7.50 -5.15
C ILE A 263 -1.15 -6.13 -5.25
N PHE A 264 0.15 -6.09 -5.58
CA PHE A 264 0.86 -4.83 -5.72
C PHE A 264 0.41 -4.02 -6.94
N ASP A 265 0.13 -4.69 -8.06
CA ASP A 265 -0.37 -4.04 -9.27
C ASP A 265 -1.75 -3.41 -9.05
N ARG A 266 -2.62 -4.09 -8.30
CA ARG A 266 -3.92 -3.55 -7.89
C ARG A 266 -3.81 -2.39 -6.93
N PHE A 267 -2.90 -2.46 -5.95
CA PHE A 267 -2.62 -1.30 -5.10
C PHE A 267 -2.10 -0.11 -5.91
N LYS A 268 -1.27 -0.35 -6.93
CA LYS A 268 -0.82 0.71 -7.84
C LYS A 268 -2.01 1.32 -8.59
N ALA A 269 -2.88 0.48 -9.19
CA ALA A 269 -4.07 0.96 -9.90
C ALA A 269 -5.00 1.76 -8.99
N MET A 270 -5.16 1.33 -7.73
CA MET A 270 -5.93 2.05 -6.72
C MET A 270 -5.34 3.44 -6.41
N VAL A 271 -4.01 3.56 -6.32
CA VAL A 271 -3.35 4.86 -6.12
C VAL A 271 -3.54 5.76 -7.34
N ASP A 272 -3.42 5.22 -8.56
CA ASP A 272 -3.65 5.98 -9.80
C ASP A 272 -5.11 6.49 -9.89
N ASP A 273 -6.09 5.66 -9.53
CA ASP A 273 -7.51 6.03 -9.43
C ASP A 273 -7.73 7.15 -8.41
N LEU A 274 -7.07 7.05 -7.25
CA LEU A 274 -7.18 8.03 -6.18
C LEU A 274 -6.60 9.39 -6.60
N ASP A 275 -5.45 9.40 -7.28
CA ASP A 275 -4.87 10.62 -7.83
C ASP A 275 -5.81 11.28 -8.83
N ALA A 276 -6.43 10.50 -9.72
CA ALA A 276 -7.42 11.00 -10.68
C ALA A 276 -8.66 11.56 -9.98
N ALA A 277 -9.14 10.89 -8.92
CA ALA A 277 -10.27 11.36 -8.13
C ALA A 277 -9.98 12.69 -7.46
N PHE A 278 -8.85 12.83 -6.76
CA PHE A 278 -8.46 14.08 -6.11
C PHE A 278 -8.21 15.22 -7.10
N GLN A 279 -7.64 14.95 -8.28
CA GLN A 279 -7.53 15.97 -9.32
C GLN A 279 -8.92 16.45 -9.77
N ALA A 280 -9.88 15.55 -9.97
CA ALA A 280 -11.24 15.93 -10.35
C ALA A 280 -11.94 16.77 -9.27
N THR A 281 -11.82 16.43 -7.98
CA THR A 281 -12.45 17.20 -6.89
C THR A 281 -11.76 18.52 -6.59
N CYS A 282 -10.43 18.61 -6.71
CA CYS A 282 -9.67 19.82 -6.39
C CYS A 282 -9.67 20.89 -7.49
N PHE A 283 -9.87 20.51 -8.77
CA PHE A 283 -9.82 21.45 -9.90
C PHE A 283 -11.20 21.86 -10.45
N ASP A 284 -12.30 21.18 -10.10
CA ASP A 284 -13.66 21.63 -10.44
C ASP A 284 -14.21 22.75 -9.53
N HIS A 285 -13.48 23.13 -8.48
CA HIS A 285 -13.79 24.25 -7.59
C HIS A 285 -12.89 25.48 -7.77
N ALA A 286 -12.11 25.57 -8.86
CA ALA A 286 -11.39 26.80 -9.16
C ALA A 286 -12.38 27.97 -9.28
N PRO A 287 -12.28 29.03 -8.45
CA PRO A 287 -13.08 30.22 -8.65
C PRO A 287 -12.74 30.78 -10.04
N LEU A 288 -13.76 31.14 -10.81
CA LEU A 288 -13.60 32.00 -11.98
C LEU A 288 -13.06 33.36 -11.50
N GLU A 289 -11.76 33.49 -11.32
CA GLU A 289 -11.14 34.78 -11.09
C GLU A 289 -11.06 35.55 -12.41
N THR A 290 -11.85 36.61 -12.47
CA THR A 290 -11.67 37.69 -13.46
C THR A 290 -10.24 38.25 -13.39
N PRO A 291 -9.63 38.62 -14.52
CA PRO A 291 -8.21 38.92 -14.59
C PRO A 291 -7.91 40.25 -13.89
N SER A 292 -7.25 40.19 -12.73
CA SER A 292 -6.55 41.34 -12.15
C SER A 292 -5.06 41.21 -12.46
N THR A 293 -4.61 42.05 -13.38
CA THR A 293 -3.20 42.32 -13.68
C THR A 293 -2.44 42.76 -12.43
N ASN A 294 -1.46 41.95 -12.01
CA ASN A 294 -0.11 42.34 -11.55
C ASN A 294 0.39 41.42 -10.44
N GLY A 295 1.44 40.64 -10.72
CA GLY A 295 2.21 39.94 -9.71
C GLY A 295 2.76 38.61 -10.19
N THR A 296 3.95 38.63 -10.77
CA THR A 296 4.72 37.42 -11.14
C THR A 296 5.09 36.61 -9.88
N ALA A 297 4.33 35.57 -9.57
CA ALA A 297 4.75 34.52 -8.63
C ALA A 297 5.38 33.36 -9.42
N LYS A 298 6.69 33.17 -9.25
CA LYS A 298 7.42 32.03 -9.81
C LYS A 298 7.07 30.77 -9.00
N VAL A 299 6.41 29.82 -9.63
CA VAL A 299 6.29 28.44 -9.14
C VAL A 299 7.69 27.84 -9.09
N LYS A 300 8.15 27.44 -7.89
CA LYS A 300 9.40 26.67 -7.73
C LYS A 300 9.07 25.20 -8.02
N THR A 301 9.59 24.69 -9.13
CA THR A 301 9.67 23.26 -9.42
C THR A 301 10.58 22.61 -8.38
N PHE A 302 10.04 21.73 -7.54
CA PHE A 302 10.80 21.01 -6.53
C PHE A 302 11.28 19.68 -7.11
N GLU A 303 12.45 19.68 -7.73
CA GLU A 303 13.20 18.45 -8.04
C GLU A 303 14.08 18.11 -6.82
N GLN A 304 13.58 17.32 -5.88
CA GLN A 304 14.41 16.63 -4.91
C GLN A 304 14.45 15.14 -5.24
N LYS A 305 15.68 14.63 -5.43
CA LYS A 305 15.94 13.27 -5.89
C LYS A 305 15.59 12.25 -4.80
N ALA A 306 14.60 11.41 -5.09
CA ALA A 306 14.13 10.30 -4.24
C ALA A 306 15.21 9.26 -3.87
N SER A 307 16.43 9.36 -4.41
CA SER A 307 17.55 8.45 -4.11
C SER A 307 18.19 8.67 -2.74
N GLU A 308 18.04 9.86 -2.14
CA GLU A 308 18.67 10.16 -0.83
C GLU A 308 17.90 9.52 0.35
N TYR A 309 16.58 9.34 0.23
CA TYR A 309 15.75 8.75 1.30
C TYR A 309 15.86 7.23 1.43
N LEU A 310 16.44 6.53 0.44
CA LEU A 310 16.58 5.07 0.43
C LEU A 310 17.72 4.57 1.33
N PHE A 311 18.69 5.42 1.68
CA PHE A 311 19.87 5.03 2.46
C PHE A 311 19.69 5.11 3.97
N ASP A 312 18.66 5.83 4.45
CA ASP A 312 18.45 6.08 5.88
C ASP A 312 17.50 5.07 6.57
N ILE A 313 17.10 3.99 5.87
CA ILE A 313 16.25 2.94 6.43
C ILE A 313 17.13 1.85 7.08
N PRO A 314 17.09 1.64 8.42
CA PRO A 314 17.84 0.57 9.08
C PRO A 314 17.37 -0.79 8.57
N GLY A 315 18.29 -1.58 8.00
CA GLY A 315 18.01 -2.88 7.35
C GLY A 315 18.13 -2.88 5.82
N TYR A 316 18.27 -1.71 5.17
CA TYR A 316 18.49 -1.62 3.71
C TYR A 316 19.97 -1.67 3.31
N ALA A 317 20.89 -1.27 4.20
CA ALA A 317 22.34 -1.29 3.94
C ALA A 317 22.88 -2.72 3.66
N ASP A 318 22.37 -3.72 4.38
CA ASP A 318 22.80 -5.11 4.23
C ASP A 318 22.31 -5.74 2.90
N ALA A 319 21.13 -5.33 2.42
CA ALA A 319 20.61 -5.74 1.13
C ALA A 319 21.39 -5.11 -0.05
N PHE A 320 21.90 -3.89 0.13
CA PHE A 320 22.73 -3.19 -0.86
C PHE A 320 24.15 -3.79 -0.97
N LEU A 321 24.76 -4.20 0.15
CA LEU A 321 26.07 -4.88 0.16
C LEU A 321 26.04 -6.28 -0.49
N LEU A 322 24.89 -6.98 -0.43
CA LEU A 322 24.68 -8.24 -1.15
C LEU A 322 24.49 -8.03 -2.67
N LEU A 323 23.92 -6.89 -3.07
CA LEU A 323 23.71 -6.53 -4.49
C LEU A 323 25.01 -6.13 -5.21
N THR A 324 25.94 -5.46 -4.53
CA THR A 324 27.21 -5.05 -5.15
C THR A 324 28.21 -6.19 -5.35
N ASN A 325 28.09 -7.27 -4.56
CA ASN A 325 28.97 -8.45 -4.67
C ASN A 325 28.56 -9.42 -5.79
N HIS A 326 27.36 -9.30 -6.36
CA HIS A 326 26.87 -10.18 -7.44
C HIS A 326 26.76 -9.53 -8.82
N ILE A 327 27.08 -8.23 -8.96
CA ILE A 327 27.09 -7.53 -10.26
C ILE A 327 28.51 -7.00 -10.52
N VAL A 328 29.45 -7.91 -10.71
CA VAL A 328 30.70 -7.62 -11.42
C VAL A 328 30.68 -8.41 -12.71
N LEU A 329 30.18 -7.78 -13.77
CA LEU A 329 30.63 -7.86 -15.17
C LEU A 329 29.49 -7.40 -16.09
N VAL A 330 29.63 -6.17 -16.61
CA VAL A 330 29.41 -5.73 -18.02
C VAL A 330 29.08 -4.22 -18.02
N PRO A 331 29.83 -3.37 -18.75
CA PRO A 331 29.57 -1.93 -18.84
C PRO A 331 28.68 -1.60 -20.04
N GLN A 332 27.42 -1.20 -19.81
CA GLN A 332 26.57 -0.52 -20.82
C GLN A 332 25.53 0.43 -20.17
N LEU A 333 26.00 1.32 -19.30
CA LEU A 333 25.14 2.39 -18.74
C LEU A 333 25.19 3.71 -19.51
N GLU A 334 26.03 3.82 -20.55
CA GLU A 334 26.11 5.04 -21.38
C GLU A 334 25.11 5.06 -22.55
N LEU A 335 24.55 3.92 -22.97
CA LEU A 335 23.63 3.87 -24.12
C LEU A 335 22.17 4.27 -23.79
N ILE A 336 21.76 4.20 -22.53
CA ILE A 336 20.37 4.48 -22.13
C ILE A 336 20.13 5.98 -21.92
N HIS A 337 21.18 6.73 -21.53
CA HIS A 337 21.10 8.18 -21.40
C HIS A 337 21.00 8.88 -22.77
N GLU A 338 21.71 8.38 -23.79
CA GLU A 338 21.71 9.00 -25.13
C GLU A 338 20.42 8.74 -25.93
N MET A 339 19.68 7.66 -25.62
CA MET A 339 18.37 7.38 -26.23
C MET A 339 17.24 8.24 -25.64
N TYR A 340 17.33 8.64 -24.36
CA TYR A 340 16.31 9.47 -23.72
C TYR A 340 16.40 10.94 -24.15
N ASP A 341 17.61 11.47 -24.33
CA ASP A 341 17.79 12.88 -24.74
C ASP A 341 17.43 13.13 -26.22
N ASN A 342 17.62 12.13 -27.09
CA ASN A 342 17.24 12.24 -28.51
C ASN A 342 15.73 12.10 -28.75
N ALA A 343 15.00 11.39 -27.89
CA ALA A 343 13.54 11.28 -27.98
C ALA A 343 12.82 12.57 -27.54
N VAL A 344 13.39 13.31 -26.58
CA VAL A 344 12.83 14.58 -26.09
C VAL A 344 13.10 15.73 -27.08
N LEU A 345 14.20 15.71 -27.82
CA LEU A 345 14.49 16.73 -28.85
C LEU A 345 13.72 16.54 -30.16
N ALA A 346 13.29 15.31 -30.50
CA ALA A 346 12.48 15.04 -31.69
C ALA A 346 11.00 15.42 -31.54
N ALA A 347 10.50 15.57 -30.31
CA ALA A 347 9.10 15.93 -30.04
C ALA A 347 8.80 17.44 -30.15
N PHE A 348 9.82 18.30 -30.28
CA PHE A 348 9.68 19.77 -30.36
C PHE A 348 10.04 20.37 -31.73
N ALA A 349 10.23 19.55 -32.76
CA ALA A 349 10.49 20.03 -34.12
C ALA A 349 9.55 19.38 -35.13
N THR A 350 8.36 19.93 -35.31
CA THR A 350 7.72 19.97 -36.64
C THR A 350 6.93 21.26 -36.85
N PRO A 351 6.94 21.84 -38.07
CA PRO A 351 6.47 23.20 -38.33
C PRO A 351 4.99 23.23 -38.70
N GLY A 352 4.21 24.04 -37.99
CA GLY A 352 2.83 24.34 -38.32
C GLY A 352 2.70 25.42 -39.39
N TYR A 353 2.38 24.97 -40.61
CA TYR A 353 1.38 25.52 -41.53
C TYR A 353 1.40 27.03 -41.87
N ASP A 354 1.86 27.27 -43.09
CA ASP A 354 1.77 28.50 -43.87
C ASP A 354 0.32 28.75 -44.31
N GLY A 355 -0.24 29.91 -43.94
CA GLY A 355 -1.53 30.38 -44.42
C GLY A 355 -1.37 31.03 -45.79
N LYS A 356 -1.93 30.41 -46.84
CA LYS A 356 -2.13 31.08 -48.14
C LYS A 356 -3.60 31.23 -48.49
N SER A 357 -3.94 32.48 -48.68
CA SER A 357 -5.18 33.04 -49.18
C SER A 357 -5.50 32.63 -50.62
N ARG A 358 -6.81 32.59 -50.89
CA ARG A 358 -7.45 32.58 -52.21
C ARG A 358 -7.19 33.88 -53.01
N GLY A 359 -7.24 33.74 -54.35
CA GLY A 359 -7.39 34.80 -55.37
C GLY A 359 -6.10 34.96 -56.19
N SER A 360 -6.08 35.01 -57.52
CA SER A 360 -7.12 35.21 -58.54
C SER A 360 -6.52 34.95 -59.94
N ASP A 361 -7.42 34.72 -60.89
CA ASP A 361 -7.32 35.04 -62.34
C ASP A 361 -6.44 34.23 -63.32
N LEU A 362 -7.18 33.77 -64.35
CA LEU A 362 -6.85 33.43 -65.75
C LEU A 362 -6.18 32.09 -66.09
#